data_AF-A0A3N9XGY7-F1
#
_entry.id   AF-A0A3N9XGY7-F1
#
_cell.length_a   1.000
_cell.length_b   1.000
_cell.length_c   1.000
_cell.angle_alpha   90.00
_cell.angle_beta   90.00
_cell.angle_gamma   90.00
#
_symmetry.space_group_name_H-M   'P 1'
#
loop_
_entity.id
_entity.type
_entity.pdbx_description
1 polymer ?
#
loop_
_entity_poly.entity_id
_entity_poly.type
_entity_poly.pdbx_seq_one_letter_code
_entity_poly.pdbx_strand_id
1 'polypeptide(L)'
;MTFQRARSEEQRAVRRRAILETTSAMLDEMPVAEVTLNELSRRVGLAKTAVLRYFESREAVLLDLMDDRTTTWLAELDQELAHGVDLSRPAMERAEQTADVLSRSLAAQTVLCDLFGAQGGVLEHNVSVDVVRRHKRASLGNLAVMAGLIRRHLPEVGDNAELFCLNALILGGALSAYTSPPPSLLAVYESEPALAVHQIDLRTALRLAIITSLVGILPRS
;
A
#
# COMPACT_ATOMS: atom_id res chain seq x y z
N MET A 1 -20.71 -35.08 -19.58
CA MET A 1 -19.43 -34.97 -18.83
C MET A 1 -19.17 -33.50 -18.54
N THR A 2 -19.55 -33.04 -17.36
CA THR A 2 -19.65 -31.62 -17.00
C THR A 2 -18.50 -31.26 -16.04
N PHE A 3 -17.26 -31.21 -16.52
CA PHE A 3 -16.06 -31.09 -15.66
C PHE A 3 -14.93 -30.23 -16.26
N GLN A 4 -15.26 -29.12 -16.95
CA GLN A 4 -14.23 -28.31 -17.62
C GLN A 4 -14.22 -26.81 -17.33
N ARG A 5 -15.26 -26.25 -16.68
CA ARG A 5 -15.30 -24.81 -16.38
C ARG A 5 -14.65 -24.45 -15.05
N ALA A 6 -15.06 -25.10 -13.96
CA ALA A 6 -14.50 -24.85 -12.62
C ALA A 6 -12.99 -25.15 -12.51
N ARG A 7 -12.53 -26.28 -13.08
CA ARG A 7 -11.09 -26.61 -13.15
C ARG A 7 -10.28 -25.59 -13.95
N SER A 8 -10.85 -24.97 -14.98
CA SER A 8 -10.15 -23.96 -15.78
C SER A 8 -10.05 -22.61 -15.08
N GLU A 9 -11.07 -22.23 -14.32
CA GLU A 9 -11.06 -21.00 -13.52
C GLU A 9 -10.13 -21.13 -12.31
N GLU A 10 -10.14 -22.28 -11.64
CA GLU A 10 -9.24 -22.58 -10.54
C GLU A 10 -7.78 -22.61 -11.00
N GLN A 11 -7.47 -23.30 -12.10
CA GLN A 11 -6.13 -23.27 -12.69
C GLN A 11 -5.72 -21.86 -13.11
N ARG A 12 -6.66 -21.06 -13.62
CA ARG A 12 -6.40 -19.65 -13.97
C ARG A 12 -6.09 -18.85 -12.72
N ALA A 13 -6.83 -19.02 -11.63
CA ALA A 13 -6.60 -18.34 -10.35
C ALA A 13 -5.25 -18.72 -9.74
N VAL A 14 -4.91 -20.01 -9.71
CA VAL A 14 -3.60 -20.52 -9.27
C VAL A 14 -2.47 -19.87 -10.07
N ARG A 15 -2.63 -19.77 -11.40
CA ARG A 15 -1.60 -19.15 -12.25
C ARG A 15 -1.49 -17.64 -12.03
N ARG A 16 -2.60 -16.93 -11.83
CA ARG A 16 -2.56 -15.50 -11.47
C ARG A 16 -1.82 -15.29 -10.16
N ARG A 17 -2.13 -16.11 -9.15
CA ARG A 17 -1.49 -16.05 -7.84
C ARG A 17 0.02 -16.28 -7.94
N ALA A 18 0.46 -17.29 -8.67
CA ALA A 18 1.89 -17.53 -8.87
C ALA A 18 2.62 -16.33 -9.52
N ILE A 19 1.98 -15.64 -10.46
CA ILE A 19 2.54 -14.42 -11.07
C ILE A 19 2.63 -13.28 -10.03
N LEU A 20 1.59 -13.08 -9.21
CA LEU A 20 1.58 -12.07 -8.16
C LEU A 20 2.62 -12.37 -7.06
N GLU A 21 2.73 -13.62 -6.61
CA GLU A 21 3.74 -14.07 -5.64
C GLU A 21 5.16 -13.87 -6.19
N THR A 22 5.38 -14.17 -7.47
CA THR A 22 6.69 -13.91 -8.11
C THR A 22 6.98 -12.41 -8.17
N THR A 23 5.99 -11.60 -8.52
CA THR A 23 6.14 -10.13 -8.58
C THR A 23 6.38 -9.55 -7.19
N SER A 24 5.71 -10.11 -6.17
CA SER A 24 5.92 -9.78 -4.77
C SER A 24 7.37 -10.03 -4.36
N ALA A 25 7.90 -11.22 -4.63
CA ALA A 25 9.30 -11.55 -4.33
C ALA A 25 10.30 -10.67 -5.10
N MET A 26 9.97 -10.25 -6.32
CA MET A 26 10.80 -9.29 -7.06
C MET A 26 10.87 -7.94 -6.33
N LEU A 27 9.75 -7.44 -5.81
CA LEU A 27 9.71 -6.15 -5.10
C LEU A 27 10.46 -6.16 -3.76
N ASP A 28 10.73 -7.34 -3.20
CA ASP A 28 11.62 -7.48 -2.03
C ASP A 28 13.10 -7.34 -2.41
N GLU A 29 13.44 -7.47 -3.71
CA GLU A 29 14.80 -7.41 -4.23
C GLU A 29 15.11 -6.15 -5.06
N MET A 30 14.09 -5.51 -5.64
CA MET A 30 14.26 -4.38 -6.54
C MET A 30 13.14 -3.33 -6.42
N PRO A 31 13.43 -2.06 -6.73
CA PRO A 31 12.42 -1.00 -6.73
C PRO A 31 11.29 -1.29 -7.72
N VAL A 32 10.09 -0.74 -7.43
CA VAL A 32 8.92 -0.82 -8.32
C VAL A 32 9.30 -0.48 -9.76
N ALA A 33 10.09 0.59 -9.97
CA ALA A 33 10.52 1.10 -11.27
C ALA A 33 11.32 0.08 -12.12
N GLU A 34 12.07 -0.83 -11.50
CA GLU A 34 12.95 -1.79 -12.19
C GLU A 34 12.24 -3.11 -12.56
N VAL A 35 11.06 -3.37 -12.00
CA VAL A 35 10.26 -4.55 -12.37
C VAL A 35 9.93 -4.49 -13.86
N THR A 36 10.24 -5.54 -14.63
CA THR A 36 9.86 -5.64 -16.05
C THR A 36 9.09 -6.91 -16.35
N LEU A 37 8.24 -6.88 -17.40
CA LEU A 37 7.56 -8.08 -17.87
C LEU A 37 8.54 -9.18 -18.30
N ASN A 38 9.71 -8.82 -18.83
CA ASN A 38 10.71 -9.79 -19.27
C ASN A 38 11.32 -10.52 -18.06
N GLU A 39 11.68 -9.78 -17.01
CA GLU A 39 12.23 -10.37 -15.79
C GLU A 39 11.18 -11.19 -15.03
N LEU A 40 9.95 -10.69 -14.95
CA LEU A 40 8.82 -11.44 -14.39
C LEU A 40 8.60 -12.77 -15.13
N SER A 41 8.58 -12.72 -16.47
CA SER A 41 8.43 -13.92 -17.32
C SER A 41 9.53 -14.95 -17.06
N ARG A 42 10.78 -14.49 -16.92
CA ARG A 42 11.94 -15.33 -16.62
C ARG A 42 11.79 -16.02 -15.25
N ARG A 43 11.43 -15.27 -14.20
CA ARG A 43 11.32 -15.77 -12.82
C ARG A 43 10.13 -16.72 -12.62
N VAL A 44 8.97 -16.41 -13.22
CA VAL A 44 7.78 -17.28 -13.12
C VAL A 44 7.87 -18.50 -14.06
N GLY A 45 8.87 -18.55 -14.94
CA GLY A 45 9.08 -19.65 -15.89
C GLY A 45 8.03 -19.70 -17.00
N LEU A 46 7.48 -18.55 -17.40
CA LEU A 46 6.46 -18.44 -18.45
C LEU A 46 6.97 -17.57 -19.59
N ALA A 47 6.59 -17.91 -20.81
CA ALA A 47 6.78 -17.00 -21.94
C ALA A 47 6.02 -15.68 -21.69
N LYS A 48 6.56 -14.56 -22.16
CA LYS A 48 5.92 -13.24 -22.03
C LYS A 48 4.48 -13.22 -22.54
N THR A 49 4.22 -13.86 -23.68
CA THR A 49 2.88 -14.01 -24.24
C THR A 49 1.94 -14.79 -23.33
N ALA A 50 2.44 -15.77 -22.57
CA ALA A 50 1.66 -16.51 -21.60
C ALA A 50 1.31 -15.67 -20.37
N VAL A 51 2.23 -14.85 -19.86
CA VAL A 51 1.95 -13.86 -18.79
C VAL A 51 0.90 -12.86 -19.25
N LEU A 52 1.01 -12.37 -20.49
CA LEU A 52 0.08 -11.40 -21.08
C LEU A 52 -1.36 -11.92 -21.24
N ARG A 53 -1.58 -13.24 -21.21
CA ARG A 53 -2.94 -13.82 -21.16
C ARG A 53 -3.63 -13.66 -19.80
N TYR A 54 -2.87 -13.37 -18.76
CA TYR A 54 -3.37 -13.12 -17.41
C TYR A 54 -3.39 -11.62 -17.14
N PHE A 55 -2.32 -10.90 -17.44
CA PHE A 55 -2.21 -9.46 -17.18
C PHE A 55 -1.76 -8.74 -18.43
N GLU A 56 -2.52 -7.75 -18.88
CA GLU A 56 -2.24 -7.05 -20.15
C GLU A 56 -0.94 -6.23 -20.16
N SER A 57 -0.42 -5.87 -18.99
CA SER A 57 0.81 -5.10 -18.83
C SER A 57 1.47 -5.39 -17.48
N ARG A 58 2.67 -4.86 -17.28
CA ARG A 58 3.35 -4.86 -15.98
C ARG A 58 2.53 -4.09 -14.95
N GLU A 59 2.04 -2.92 -15.33
CA GLU A 59 1.25 -2.03 -14.50
C GLU A 59 -0.03 -2.73 -14.02
N ALA A 60 -0.68 -3.51 -14.89
CA ALA A 60 -1.82 -4.33 -14.50
C ALA A 60 -1.47 -5.42 -13.47
N VAL A 61 -0.26 -5.99 -13.50
CA VAL A 61 0.22 -6.91 -12.45
C VAL A 61 0.42 -6.15 -11.13
N LEU A 62 1.06 -4.99 -11.18
CA LEU A 62 1.38 -4.19 -10.00
C LEU A 62 0.13 -3.61 -9.32
N LEU A 63 -0.88 -3.18 -10.08
CA LEU A 63 -2.16 -2.72 -9.53
C LEU A 63 -2.92 -3.85 -8.83
N ASP A 64 -3.04 -5.03 -9.46
CA ASP A 64 -3.67 -6.19 -8.83
C ASP A 64 -2.89 -6.63 -7.57
N LEU A 65 -1.55 -6.58 -7.59
CA LEU A 65 -0.72 -6.88 -6.42
C LEU A 65 -0.93 -5.86 -5.29
N MET A 66 -1.04 -4.58 -5.63
CA MET A 66 -1.31 -3.51 -4.66
C MET A 66 -2.66 -3.71 -3.98
N ASP A 67 -3.70 -4.08 -4.73
CA ASP A 67 -5.03 -4.35 -4.18
C ASP A 67 -5.02 -5.58 -3.25
N ASP A 68 -4.32 -6.65 -3.63
CA ASP A 68 -4.16 -7.88 -2.83
C ASP A 68 -3.37 -7.65 -1.54
N ARG A 69 -2.24 -6.93 -1.63
CA ARG A 69 -1.42 -6.55 -0.47
C ARG A 69 -2.17 -5.62 0.47
N THR A 70 -2.92 -4.66 -0.05
CA THR A 70 -3.77 -3.77 0.78
C THR A 70 -4.81 -4.58 1.53
N THR A 71 -5.48 -5.52 0.87
CA THR A 71 -6.49 -6.38 1.50
C THR A 71 -5.89 -7.19 2.65
N THR A 72 -4.72 -7.80 2.41
CA THR A 72 -4.01 -8.60 3.41
C THR A 72 -3.56 -7.74 4.60
N TRP A 73 -2.95 -6.59 4.33
CA TRP A 73 -2.52 -5.65 5.35
C TRP A 73 -3.67 -5.14 6.21
N LEU A 74 -4.85 -4.87 5.63
CA LEU A 74 -6.01 -4.41 6.39
C LEU A 74 -6.52 -5.45 7.39
N ALA A 75 -6.38 -6.74 7.08
CA ALA A 75 -6.72 -7.80 8.03
C ALA A 75 -5.75 -7.85 9.22
N GLU A 76 -4.47 -7.61 8.98
CA GLU A 76 -3.45 -7.48 10.03
C GLU A 76 -3.68 -6.21 10.87
N LEU A 77 -3.93 -5.08 10.20
CA LEU A 77 -4.18 -3.79 10.85
C LEU A 77 -5.38 -3.85 11.81
N ASP A 78 -6.44 -4.60 11.47
CA ASP A 78 -7.57 -4.82 12.37
C ASP A 78 -7.12 -5.41 13.71
N GLN A 79 -6.30 -6.46 13.65
CA GLN A 79 -5.75 -7.07 14.86
C GLN A 79 -4.84 -6.10 15.61
N GLU A 80 -3.97 -5.37 14.92
CA GLU A 80 -3.07 -4.42 15.57
C GLU A 80 -3.82 -3.28 16.26
N LEU A 81 -4.89 -2.75 15.66
CA LEU A 81 -5.73 -1.71 16.26
C LEU A 81 -6.50 -2.24 17.48
N ALA A 82 -7.03 -3.48 17.40
CA ALA A 82 -7.71 -4.12 18.52
C ALA A 82 -6.83 -4.29 19.75
N HIS A 83 -5.53 -4.54 19.56
CA HIS A 83 -4.57 -4.68 20.67
C HIS A 83 -3.96 -3.34 21.11
N GLY A 84 -3.81 -2.39 20.17
CA GLY A 84 -3.05 -1.16 20.39
C GLY A 84 -3.87 0.05 20.82
N VAL A 85 -5.20 0.02 20.67
CA VAL A 85 -6.08 1.16 21.02
C VAL A 85 -7.04 0.78 22.15
N ASP A 86 -6.89 1.45 23.29
CA ASP A 86 -7.75 1.28 24.46
C ASP A 86 -9.01 2.15 24.33
N LEU A 87 -10.15 1.51 24.01
CA LEU A 87 -11.42 2.19 23.78
C LEU A 87 -11.96 2.94 25.01
N SER A 88 -11.47 2.63 26.22
CA SER A 88 -11.86 3.32 27.45
C SER A 88 -11.22 4.70 27.62
N ARG A 89 -10.19 5.00 26.81
CA ARG A 89 -9.46 6.27 26.88
C ARG A 89 -10.21 7.43 26.23
N PRO A 90 -9.91 8.68 26.64
CA PRO A 90 -10.38 9.87 25.95
C PRO A 90 -10.02 9.87 24.46
N ALA A 91 -10.82 10.57 23.64
CA ALA A 91 -10.66 10.61 22.18
C ALA A 91 -9.24 10.98 21.72
N MET A 92 -8.60 11.93 22.42
CA MET A 92 -7.23 12.36 22.09
C MET A 92 -6.19 11.26 22.33
N GLU A 93 -6.24 10.58 23.48
CA GLU A 93 -5.33 9.46 23.79
C GLU A 93 -5.54 8.31 22.78
N ARG A 94 -6.80 8.01 22.41
CA ARG A 94 -7.07 7.01 21.36
C ARG A 94 -6.54 7.44 20.00
N ALA A 95 -6.52 8.73 19.68
CA ALA A 95 -5.98 9.24 18.43
C ALA A 95 -4.47 9.09 18.38
N GLU A 96 -3.77 9.35 19.49
CA GLU A 96 -2.33 9.12 19.61
C GLU A 96 -1.98 7.64 19.44
N GLN A 97 -2.73 6.75 20.10
CA GLN A 97 -2.59 5.29 19.98
C GLN A 97 -2.86 4.80 18.55
N THR A 98 -3.94 5.30 17.93
CA THR A 98 -4.28 4.98 16.54
C THR A 98 -3.18 5.45 15.59
N ALA A 99 -2.63 6.65 15.81
CA ALA A 99 -1.51 7.16 15.03
C ALA A 99 -0.24 6.30 15.21
N ASP A 100 0.03 5.80 16.42
CA ASP A 100 1.15 4.90 16.69
C ASP A 100 1.01 3.56 15.97
N VAL A 101 -0.17 2.95 16.06
CA VAL A 101 -0.47 1.69 15.38
C VAL A 101 -0.39 1.88 13.87
N LEU A 102 -1.10 2.86 13.32
CA LEU A 102 -1.20 3.05 11.88
C LEU A 102 0.15 3.40 11.25
N SER A 103 0.93 4.30 11.86
CA SER A 103 2.25 4.66 11.35
C SER A 103 3.23 3.50 11.39
N ARG A 104 3.26 2.72 12.47
CA ARG A 104 4.10 1.52 12.58
C ARG A 104 3.70 0.47 11.55
N SER A 105 2.39 0.19 11.44
CA SER A 105 1.84 -0.80 10.54
C SER A 105 2.14 -0.46 9.08
N LEU A 106 1.86 0.79 8.67
CA LEU A 106 2.08 1.24 7.30
C LEU A 106 3.58 1.34 6.96
N ALA A 107 4.42 1.82 7.89
CA ALA A 107 5.86 1.89 7.67
C ALA A 107 6.53 0.51 7.52
N ALA A 108 5.93 -0.56 8.06
CA ALA A 108 6.38 -1.93 7.85
C ALA A 108 6.04 -2.44 6.43
N GLN A 109 5.12 -1.78 5.72
CA GLN A 109 4.68 -2.15 4.38
C GLN A 109 5.40 -1.34 3.30
N THR A 110 6.75 -1.36 3.31
CA THR A 110 7.59 -0.53 2.42
C THR A 110 7.21 -0.67 0.94
N VAL A 111 7.07 -1.91 0.45
CA VAL A 111 6.66 -2.21 -0.92
C VAL A 111 5.26 -1.65 -1.23
N LEU A 112 4.33 -1.73 -0.28
CA LEU A 112 2.98 -1.18 -0.47
C LEU A 112 3.01 0.35 -0.57
N CYS A 113 3.80 1.02 0.27
CA CYS A 113 4.02 2.46 0.17
C CYS A 113 4.60 2.84 -1.19
N ASP A 114 5.61 2.12 -1.68
CA ASP A 114 6.20 2.38 -3.00
C ASP A 114 5.20 2.20 -4.14
N LEU A 115 4.31 1.21 -4.04
CA LEU A 115 3.22 1.02 -5.00
C LEU A 115 2.24 2.19 -4.99
N PHE A 116 1.85 2.70 -3.81
CA PHE A 116 1.03 3.91 -3.69
C PHE A 116 1.73 5.14 -4.27
N GLY A 117 3.03 5.29 -4.04
CA GLY A 117 3.84 6.38 -4.60
C GLY A 117 3.92 6.33 -6.13
N ALA A 118 3.94 5.13 -6.71
CA ALA A 118 3.95 4.92 -8.16
C ALA A 118 2.55 4.95 -8.81
N GLN A 119 1.47 4.78 -8.03
CA GLN A 119 0.11 4.57 -8.55
C GLN A 119 -0.33 5.69 -9.50
N GLY A 120 -0.41 6.92 -8.98
CA GLY A 120 -0.96 8.06 -9.71
C GLY A 120 -0.04 8.58 -10.82
N GLY A 121 1.28 8.38 -10.69
CA GLY A 121 2.28 8.89 -11.65
C GLY A 121 2.64 7.90 -12.76
N VAL A 122 2.47 6.60 -12.54
CA VAL A 122 2.97 5.56 -13.44
C VAL A 122 1.92 4.48 -13.70
N LEU A 123 1.42 3.83 -12.65
CA LEU A 123 0.63 2.60 -12.81
C LEU A 123 -0.72 2.84 -13.48
N GLU A 124 -1.37 3.97 -13.20
CA GLU A 124 -2.69 4.30 -13.79
C GLU A 124 -2.62 4.83 -15.24
N HIS A 125 -1.43 5.07 -15.79
CA HIS A 125 -1.28 5.68 -17.12
C HIS A 125 -1.18 4.67 -18.28
N ASN A 126 -0.63 3.48 -18.05
CA ASN A 126 -0.29 2.50 -19.10
C ASN A 126 -1.15 1.22 -19.02
N VAL A 127 -2.44 1.39 -18.75
CA VAL A 127 -3.41 0.32 -18.57
C VAL A 127 -4.74 0.64 -19.25
N SER A 128 -5.50 -0.39 -19.58
CA SER A 128 -6.83 -0.26 -20.15
C SER A 128 -7.82 0.30 -19.14
N VAL A 129 -8.88 0.91 -19.66
CA VAL A 129 -10.01 1.41 -18.86
C VAL A 129 -10.60 0.30 -17.97
N ASP A 130 -10.61 -0.94 -18.45
CA ASP A 130 -11.14 -2.08 -17.69
C ASP A 130 -10.26 -2.46 -16.51
N VAL A 131 -8.92 -2.38 -16.64
CA VAL A 131 -7.99 -2.54 -15.51
C VAL A 131 -8.19 -1.42 -14.51
N VAL A 132 -8.20 -0.15 -14.94
CA VAL A 132 -8.42 1.00 -14.04
C VAL A 132 -9.74 0.86 -13.30
N ARG A 133 -10.82 0.44 -13.99
CA ARG A 133 -12.13 0.26 -13.36
C ARG A 133 -12.12 -0.84 -12.30
N ARG A 134 -11.46 -1.96 -12.55
CA ARG A 134 -11.33 -3.04 -11.55
C ARG A 134 -10.53 -2.57 -10.35
N HIS A 135 -9.38 -1.94 -10.61
CA HIS A 135 -8.52 -1.38 -9.58
C HIS A 135 -9.28 -0.38 -8.71
N LYS A 136 -9.90 0.67 -9.28
CA LYS A 136 -10.66 1.66 -8.51
C LYS A 136 -11.77 1.05 -7.64
N ARG A 137 -12.45 0.00 -8.12
CA ARG A 137 -13.46 -0.69 -7.30
C ARG A 137 -12.83 -1.41 -6.10
N ALA A 138 -11.71 -2.11 -6.31
CA ALA A 138 -10.97 -2.73 -5.23
C ALA A 138 -10.43 -1.69 -4.24
N SER A 139 -9.84 -0.60 -4.73
CA SER A 139 -9.33 0.48 -3.88
C SER A 139 -10.43 1.14 -3.04
N LEU A 140 -11.61 1.40 -3.62
CA LEU A 140 -12.75 1.94 -2.86
C LEU A 140 -13.24 0.94 -1.79
N GLY A 141 -13.25 -0.36 -2.11
CA GLY A 141 -13.58 -1.41 -1.14
C GLY A 141 -12.59 -1.44 0.03
N ASN A 142 -11.30 -1.43 -0.27
CA ASN A 142 -10.23 -1.39 0.73
C ASN A 142 -10.30 -0.12 1.59
N LEU A 143 -10.54 1.04 0.97
CA LEU A 143 -10.67 2.30 1.67
C LEU A 143 -11.88 2.30 2.62
N ALA A 144 -13.01 1.74 2.19
CA ALA A 144 -14.19 1.59 3.03
C ALA A 144 -13.95 0.66 4.23
N VAL A 145 -13.21 -0.45 4.03
CA VAL A 145 -12.78 -1.35 5.11
C VAL A 145 -11.91 -0.58 6.10
N MET A 146 -10.86 0.09 5.63
CA MET A 146 -9.94 0.87 6.46
C MET A 146 -10.66 1.95 7.27
N ALA A 147 -11.55 2.72 6.62
CA ALA A 147 -12.37 3.73 7.30
C ALA A 147 -13.30 3.11 8.36
N GLY A 148 -13.80 1.91 8.10
CA GLY A 148 -14.54 1.10 9.08
C GLY A 148 -13.69 0.76 10.30
N LEU A 149 -12.45 0.31 10.10
CA LEU A 149 -11.50 0.05 11.20
C LEU A 149 -11.29 1.32 12.04
N ILE A 150 -10.97 2.44 11.39
CA ILE A 150 -10.71 3.71 12.10
C ILE A 150 -11.93 4.16 12.89
N ARG A 151 -13.15 4.11 12.32
CA ARG A 151 -14.37 4.49 13.04
C ARG A 151 -14.68 3.62 14.26
N ARG A 152 -14.28 2.34 14.26
CA ARG A 152 -14.45 1.49 15.45
C ARG A 152 -13.61 1.95 16.63
N HIS A 153 -12.43 2.52 16.36
CA HIS A 153 -11.49 2.98 17.39
C HIS A 153 -11.59 4.48 17.69
N LEU A 154 -12.06 5.27 16.72
CA LEU A 154 -12.23 6.72 16.78
C LEU A 154 -13.56 7.13 16.12
N PRO A 155 -14.71 6.87 16.77
CA PRO A 155 -16.02 7.25 16.23
C PRO A 155 -16.15 8.77 15.98
N GLU A 156 -15.38 9.59 16.71
CA GLU A 156 -15.37 11.05 16.58
C GLU A 156 -14.87 11.55 15.22
N VAL A 157 -14.15 10.71 14.46
CA VAL A 157 -13.70 11.04 13.09
C VAL A 157 -14.91 11.12 12.13
N GLY A 158 -15.98 10.38 12.42
CA GLY A 158 -17.23 10.40 11.66
C GLY A 158 -17.04 10.19 10.16
N ASP A 159 -17.68 11.05 9.37
CA ASP A 159 -17.67 10.99 7.90
C ASP A 159 -16.30 11.32 7.29
N ASN A 160 -15.38 11.92 8.06
CA ASN A 160 -14.03 12.22 7.60
C ASN A 160 -13.12 10.98 7.52
N ALA A 161 -13.56 9.82 8.00
CA ALA A 161 -12.70 8.63 8.12
C ALA A 161 -12.17 8.16 6.76
N GLU A 162 -12.99 8.21 5.72
CA GLU A 162 -12.58 7.80 4.38
C GLU A 162 -11.51 8.72 3.80
N LEU A 163 -11.72 10.04 3.91
CA LEU A 163 -10.75 11.05 3.47
C LEU A 163 -9.44 10.98 4.27
N PHE A 164 -9.53 10.78 5.60
CA PHE A 164 -8.38 10.55 6.45
C PHE A 164 -7.57 9.33 6.00
N CYS A 165 -8.22 8.20 5.75
CA CYS A 165 -7.55 6.98 5.29
C CYS A 165 -6.88 7.20 3.93
N LEU A 166 -7.56 7.87 3.00
CA LEU A 166 -7.01 8.18 1.68
C LEU A 166 -5.75 9.05 1.81
N ASN A 167 -5.80 10.09 2.62
CA ASN A 167 -4.66 10.97 2.87
C ASN A 167 -3.49 10.21 3.53
N ALA A 168 -3.77 9.32 4.49
CA ALA A 168 -2.73 8.51 5.12
C ALA A 168 -2.00 7.60 4.11
N LEU A 169 -2.73 6.97 3.18
CA LEU A 169 -2.14 6.14 2.12
C LEU A 169 -1.33 6.98 1.12
N ILE A 170 -1.86 8.13 0.68
CA ILE A 170 -1.14 9.06 -0.21
C ILE A 170 0.16 9.54 0.45
N LEU A 171 0.10 9.92 1.72
CA LEU A 171 1.28 10.36 2.48
C LEU A 171 2.28 9.22 2.66
N GLY A 172 1.82 7.98 2.90
CA GLY A 172 2.70 6.81 2.94
C GLY A 172 3.50 6.63 1.65
N GLY A 173 2.84 6.71 0.49
CA GLY A 173 3.52 6.62 -0.79
C GLY A 173 4.40 7.82 -1.13
N ALA A 174 3.99 9.03 -0.75
CA ALA A 174 4.80 10.23 -0.96
C ALA A 174 6.06 10.23 -0.07
N LEU A 175 5.93 9.84 1.19
CA LEU A 175 7.04 9.81 2.15
C LEU A 175 8.02 8.68 1.86
N SER A 176 7.58 7.52 1.35
CA SER A 176 8.50 6.41 1.06
C SER A 176 9.58 6.78 0.03
N ALA A 177 9.24 7.64 -0.94
CA ALA A 177 10.19 8.17 -1.92
C ALA A 177 11.38 8.94 -1.31
N TYR A 178 11.27 9.42 -0.07
CA TYR A 178 12.33 10.13 0.65
C TYR A 178 13.13 9.25 1.62
N THR A 179 12.72 7.99 1.80
CA THR A 179 13.29 7.10 2.83
C THR A 179 14.45 6.25 2.32
N SER A 180 14.55 6.07 1.00
CA SER A 180 15.65 5.37 0.32
C SER A 180 16.40 6.33 -0.62
N PRO A 181 17.21 7.26 -0.07
CA PRO A 181 17.95 8.22 -0.88
C PRO A 181 18.93 7.52 -1.83
N PRO A 182 19.12 8.03 -3.06
CA PRO A 182 20.06 7.44 -4.01
C PRO A 182 21.50 7.53 -3.49
N PRO A 183 22.44 6.68 -3.97
CA PRO A 183 23.84 6.68 -3.53
C PRO A 183 24.53 8.05 -3.61
N SER A 184 24.18 8.86 -4.61
CA SER A 184 24.70 10.22 -4.75
C SER A 184 24.27 11.14 -3.61
N LEU A 185 23.03 11.02 -3.12
CA LEU A 185 22.53 11.82 -2.01
C LEU A 185 23.09 11.33 -0.67
N LEU A 186 23.24 10.01 -0.51
CA LEU A 186 23.93 9.42 0.65
C LEU A 186 25.37 9.90 0.76
N ALA A 187 26.12 9.93 -0.34
CA ALA A 187 27.49 10.43 -0.36
C ALA A 187 27.58 11.90 0.10
N VAL A 188 26.60 12.74 -0.27
CA VAL A 188 26.51 14.14 0.20
C VAL A 188 26.22 14.20 1.71
N TYR A 189 25.31 13.38 2.21
CA TYR A 189 25.01 13.33 3.65
C TYR A 189 26.20 12.83 4.48
N GLU A 190 26.99 11.91 3.94
CA GLU A 190 28.23 11.43 4.57
C GLU A 190 29.33 12.50 4.57
N SER A 191 29.50 13.26 3.47
CA SER A 191 30.52 14.31 3.39
C SER A 191 30.15 15.57 4.14
N GLU A 192 28.86 15.93 4.16
CA GLU A 192 28.32 17.15 4.77
C GLU A 192 27.08 16.81 5.62
N PRO A 193 27.24 16.30 6.86
CA PRO A 193 26.13 15.87 7.71
C PRO A 193 25.09 16.96 8.01
N ALA A 194 25.48 18.24 7.93
CA ALA A 194 24.56 19.38 8.06
C ALA A 194 23.50 19.44 6.94
N LEU A 195 23.72 18.76 5.82
CA LEU A 195 22.76 18.67 4.71
C LEU A 195 21.77 17.49 4.85
N ALA A 196 22.01 16.58 5.80
CA ALA A 196 21.15 15.42 6.08
C ALA A 196 19.88 15.76 6.88
N VAL A 197 19.54 17.05 7.03
CA VAL A 197 18.39 17.56 7.82
C VAL A 197 17.03 17.03 7.36
N HIS A 198 16.93 16.52 6.14
CA HIS A 198 15.71 15.94 5.57
C HIS A 198 15.80 14.43 5.38
N GLN A 199 16.74 13.76 6.05
CA GLN A 199 16.71 12.30 6.14
C GLN A 199 15.51 11.89 7.00
N ILE A 200 14.48 11.36 6.35
CA ILE A 200 13.20 11.05 6.96
C ILE A 200 13.17 9.58 7.40
N ASP A 201 12.87 9.34 8.68
CA ASP A 201 12.37 8.05 9.13
C ASP A 201 10.88 7.93 8.79
N LEU A 202 10.51 6.92 8.00
CA LEU A 202 9.16 6.77 7.45
C LEU A 202 8.11 6.73 8.56
N ARG A 203 8.35 5.93 9.60
CA ARG A 203 7.41 5.76 10.71
C ARG A 203 7.20 7.07 11.44
N THR A 204 8.28 7.78 11.76
CA THR A 204 8.22 9.06 12.49
C THR A 204 7.46 10.11 11.70
N ALA A 205 7.75 10.25 10.39
CA ALA A 205 7.04 11.19 9.53
C ALA A 205 5.56 10.82 9.34
N LEU A 206 5.26 9.53 9.14
CA LEU A 206 3.88 9.04 9.07
C LEU A 206 3.13 9.32 10.37
N ARG A 207 3.74 9.03 11.52
CA ARG A 207 3.11 9.26 12.83
C ARG A 207 2.73 10.73 12.98
N LEU A 208 3.67 11.64 12.70
CA LEU A 208 3.44 13.07 12.81
C LEU A 208 2.31 13.54 11.88
N ALA A 209 2.32 13.10 10.63
CA ALA A 209 1.29 13.48 9.67
C ALA A 209 -0.09 12.92 10.05
N ILE A 210 -0.14 11.66 10.52
CA ILE A 210 -1.37 11.00 10.96
C ILE A 210 -1.95 11.68 12.21
N ILE A 211 -1.15 11.90 13.26
CA ILE A 211 -1.68 12.53 14.49
C ILE A 211 -2.12 13.97 14.22
N THR A 212 -1.37 14.72 13.41
CA THR A 212 -1.77 16.09 13.02
C THR A 212 -3.11 16.09 12.28
N SER A 213 -3.32 15.12 11.39
CA SER A 213 -4.59 14.97 10.68
C SER A 213 -5.74 14.60 11.62
N LEU A 214 -5.52 13.64 12.53
CA LEU A 214 -6.53 13.21 13.50
C LEU A 214 -6.93 14.36 14.44
N VAL A 215 -5.95 15.06 15.02
CA VAL A 215 -6.19 16.23 15.89
C VAL A 215 -6.95 17.32 15.14
N GLY A 216 -6.66 17.53 13.86
CA GLY A 216 -7.37 18.50 13.02
C GLY A 216 -8.83 18.12 12.73
N ILE A 217 -9.15 16.82 12.70
CA ILE A 217 -10.50 16.29 12.42
C ILE A 217 -11.34 16.20 13.71
N LEU A 218 -10.72 15.82 14.83
CA LEU A 218 -11.44 15.60 16.08
C LEU A 218 -12.17 16.88 16.52
N PRO A 219 -13.39 16.75 17.08
CA PRO A 219 -14.13 17.89 17.61
C PRO A 219 -13.28 18.64 18.64
N ARG A 220 -13.16 19.95 18.47
CA ARG A 220 -12.56 20.80 19.52
C ARG A 220 -13.57 20.92 20.65
N SER A 221 -13.18 20.46 21.84
CA SER A 221 -13.89 20.70 23.11
C SER A 221 -13.93 22.18 23.44
#